data_AF-I9REH4-F1
#
_entry.id   AF-I9REH4-F1
#
_cell.length_a   1.000
_cell.length_b   1.000
_cell.length_c   1.000
_cell.angle_alpha   90.00
_cell.angle_beta   90.00
_cell.angle_gamma   90.00
#
_symmetry.space_group_name_H-M   'P 1'
#
loop_
_entity.id
_entity.type
_entity.pdbx_description
1 polymer ?
#
loop_
_entity_poly.entity_id
_entity_poly.type
_entity_poly.pdbx_seq_one_letter_code
_entity_poly.pdbx_strand_id
1 'polypeptide(L)' 'MKQELSPEHRVALIQYRFERAYKTLEEADYMRVGNYFNAAINRLYYTCFYAAIGLLNS' A
#
# COMPACT_ATOMS: atom_id res chain seq x y z
N MET A 1 26.49 5.47 0.24
CA MET A 1 26.07 5.95 -1.09
C MET A 1 24.61 5.53 -1.28
N LYS A 2 23.65 6.45 -1.42
CA LYS A 2 22.29 6.05 -1.83
C LYS A 2 22.41 5.61 -3.29
N GLN A 3 22.21 4.33 -3.55
CA GLN A 3 22.20 3.82 -4.91
C GLN A 3 20.96 4.39 -5.60
N GLU A 4 21.14 5.25 -6.60
CA GLU A 4 20.02 5.76 -7.37
C GLU A 4 19.40 4.61 -8.16
N LEU A 5 18.09 4.41 -8.00
CA LEU A 5 17.34 3.44 -8.77
C LEU A 5 17.34 3.84 -10.25
N SER A 6 17.32 2.87 -11.16
CA SER A 6 17.03 3.16 -12.57
C SER A 6 15.56 3.58 -12.70
N PRO A 7 15.17 4.26 -13.79
CA PRO A 7 13.76 4.59 -14.07
C PRO A 7 12.84 3.36 -14.01
N GLU A 8 13.29 2.22 -14.55
CA GLU A 8 12.53 0.96 -14.57
C GLU A 8 12.33 0.41 -13.15
N HIS A 9 13.39 0.44 -12.33
CA HIS A 9 13.30 0.02 -10.93
C HIS A 9 12.40 0.95 -10.11
N ARG A 10 12.36 2.25 -10.41
CA ARG A 10 11.40 3.19 -9.81
C ARG A 10 9.96 2.83 -10.15
N VAL A 11 9.66 2.61 -11.43
CA VAL A 11 8.31 2.22 -11.88
C VAL A 11 7.88 0.90 -11.24
N ALA A 12 8.74 -0.11 -11.21
CA ALA A 12 8.46 -1.39 -10.57
C ALA A 12 8.16 -1.22 -9.07
N LEU A 13 8.92 -0.36 -8.38
CA LEU A 13 8.70 -0.08 -6.96
C LEU A 13 7.38 0.64 -6.69
N ILE A 14 6.99 1.60 -7.55
CA ILE A 14 5.70 2.27 -7.48
C ILE A 14 4.57 1.24 -7.66
N GLN A 15 4.64 0.43 -8.72
CA GLN A 15 3.66 -0.62 -9.00
C GLN A 15 3.51 -1.58 -7.82
N TYR A 16 4.61 -2.07 -7.26
CA TYR A 16 4.60 -2.94 -6.10
C TYR A 16 3.90 -2.30 -4.89
N ARG A 17 4.14 -1.00 -4.62
CA ARG A 17 3.49 -0.29 -3.50
C ARG A 17 2.00 -0.14 -3.72
N PHE A 18 1.56 0.16 -4.93
CA PHE A 18 0.14 0.21 -5.27
C PHE A 18 -0.51 -1.17 -5.19
N GLU A 19 0.14 -2.22 -5.67
CA GLU A 19 -0.33 -3.60 -5.50
C GLU A 19 -0.53 -3.93 -4.01
N ARG A 20 0.41 -3.52 -3.15
CA ARG A 20 0.30 -3.70 -1.71
C ARG A 20 -0.86 -2.90 -1.12
N ALA A 21 -1.08 -1.67 -1.58
CA ALA A 21 -2.21 -0.86 -1.15
C ALA A 21 -3.54 -1.54 -1.50
N TYR A 22 -3.71 -2.01 -2.74
CA TYR A 22 -4.94 -2.70 -3.18
C TYR A 22 -5.20 -3.99 -2.39
N LYS A 23 -4.19 -4.82 -2.18
CA LYS A 23 -4.32 -6.03 -1.33
C LYS A 23 -4.71 -5.69 0.11
N THR A 24 -4.14 -4.62 0.67
CA THR A 24 -4.47 -4.18 2.04
C THR A 24 -5.91 -3.64 2.12
N LEU A 25 -6.41 -3.00 1.06
CA LEU A 25 -7.80 -2.57 0.97
C LEU A 25 -8.76 -3.75 0.91
N GLU A 26 -8.41 -4.79 0.15
CA GLU A 26 -9.17 -6.05 0.12
C GLU A 26 -9.24 -6.69 1.52
N GLU A 27 -8.12 -6.77 2.24
CA GLU A 27 -8.09 -7.24 3.63
C GLU A 27 -9.01 -6.41 4.55
N ALA A 28 -9.06 -5.09 4.36
CA ALA A 28 -9.95 -4.21 5.12
C ALA A 28 -11.42 -4.55 4.87
N ASP A 29 -11.79 -4.87 3.62
CA ASP A 29 -13.15 -5.27 3.26
C ASP A 29 -13.55 -6.61 3.89
N TYR A 30 -12.67 -7.61 3.85
CA TYR A 30 -12.87 -8.88 4.55
C TYR A 30 -13.09 -8.68 6.06
N MET A 31 -12.29 -7.83 6.70
CA MET A 31 -12.43 -7.52 8.13
C MET A 31 -13.73 -6.78 8.43
N ARG A 32 -14.16 -5.86 7.56
CA ARG A 32 -15.44 -5.16 7.67
C ARG A 32 -16.61 -6.15 7.61
N VAL A 33 -16.59 -7.10 6.67
CA VAL A 33 -17.61 -8.15 6.55
C VAL A 33 -17.67 -9.02 7.82
N GLY A 34 -16.52 -9.30 8.43
CA GLY A 34 -16.41 -10.03 9.71
C GLY A 34 -16.75 -9.22 10.98
N ASN A 35 -17.21 -7.96 10.86
CA ASN A 35 -17.43 -7.02 11.98
C ASN A 35 -16.17 -6.70 12.83
N TYR A 36 -14.97 -6.93 12.30
CA TYR A 36 -13.71 -6.59 12.96
C TYR A 36 -13.29 -5.14 12.65
N PHE A 37 -14.13 -4.16 13.01
CA PHE A 37 -13.97 -2.77 12.56
C PHE A 37 -12.65 -2.11 12.99
N ASN A 38 -12.14 -2.42 14.20
CA ASN A 38 -10.83 -1.92 14.63
C ASN A 38 -9.70 -2.42 13.72
N ALA A 39 -9.77 -3.69 13.30
CA ALA A 39 -8.79 -4.26 12.38
C ALA A 39 -8.98 -3.69 10.96
N ALA A 40 -10.22 -3.53 10.50
CA ALA A 40 -10.53 -2.91 9.21
C ALA A 40 -9.97 -1.49 9.10
N ILE A 41 -10.14 -0.65 10.13
CA ILE A 41 -9.58 0.72 10.15
C ILE A 41 -8.06 0.69 10.13
N ASN A 42 -7.42 -0.23 10.86
CA ASN A 42 -5.97 -0.40 10.81
C ASN A 42 -5.49 -0.72 9.38
N ARG A 43 -6.20 -1.60 8.65
CA ARG A 43 -5.89 -1.90 7.24
C ARG A 43 -6.13 -0.72 6.32
N LEU A 44 -7.17 0.07 6.53
CA LEU A 44 -7.39 1.31 5.77
C LEU A 44 -6.25 2.32 5.98
N TYR A 45 -5.77 2.48 7.22
CA TYR A 45 -4.59 3.32 7.49
C TYR A 45 -3.37 2.87 6.67
N TYR A 46 -3.07 1.56 6.67
CA TYR A 46 -1.93 1.03 5.91
C TYR A 46 -2.14 1.09 4.39
N THR A 47 -3.37 0.98 3.91
CA THR A 47 -3.71 1.20 2.50
C THR A 47 -3.30 2.61 2.06
N CYS A 48 -3.71 3.63 2.83
CA CYS A 48 -3.34 5.02 2.57
C CYS A 48 -1.84 5.23 2.69
N PHE A 49 -1.18 4.62 3.68
CA PHE A 49 0.27 4.68 3.84
C PHE A 49 0.99 4.15 2.59
N TYR A 50 0.64 2.96 2.10
CA TYR A 50 1.27 2.35 0.93
C TYR A 50 1.04 3.18 -0.36
N ALA A 51 -0.17 3.70 -0.55
CA ALA A 51 -0.48 4.59 -1.66
C ALA A 51 0.33 5.89 -1.58
N ALA A 52 0.38 6.54 -0.41
CA ALA A 52 1.12 7.77 -0.19
C ALA A 52 2.63 7.59 -0.43
N ILE A 53 3.25 6.53 0.09
CA ILE A 53 4.67 6.26 -0.19
C ILE A 53 4.91 5.85 -1.65
N GLY A 54 3.91 5.28 -2.33
CA GLY A 54 3.94 5.01 -3.77
C GLY A 54 4.05 6.29 -4.59
N LEU A 55 3.32 7.34 -4.19
CA LEU A 55 3.30 8.65 -4.85
C LEU A 55 4.48 9.55 -4.45
N LEU A 56 4.94 9.49 -3.20
CA LEU A 56 5.96 10.40 -2.67
C LEU A 56 7.40 9.89 -2.85
N ASN A 57 7.60 8.58 -2.90
CA ASN A 57 8.92 7.96 -3.01
C ASN A 57 9.11 7.23 -4.35
N SER A 58 8.49 7.76 -5.41
CA SER A 58 8.58 7.32 -6.80
C SER A 58 9.84 7.81 -7.49
#